data_AF-A0A1X0WQS9-F1
#
_entry.id   AF-A0A1X0WQS9-F1
#
_cell.length_a   1.000
_cell.length_b   1.000
_cell.length_c   1.000
_cell.angle_alpha   90.00
_cell.angle_beta   90.00
_cell.angle_gamma   90.00
#
_symmetry.space_group_name_H-M   'P 1'
#
loop_
_entity.id
_entity.type
_entity.pdbx_description
1 polymer ?
#
loop_
_entity_poly.entity_id
_entity_poly.type
_entity_poly.pdbx_seq_one_letter_code
_entity_poly.pdbx_strand_id
1 'polypeptide(L)' 'MLYMIGGSPCSGKSTIASLLARQYQLLHIKLDDLIEEMMSQASADSQPICLLRQDRNPEEMADEEWRFY' A
#
# COMPACT_ATOMS: atom_id res chain seq x y z
N MET A 1 -12.03 -3.87 -16.29
CA MET A 1 -12.85 -3.47 -15.12
C MET A 1 -11.90 -3.29 -13.94
N LEU A 2 -11.96 -2.17 -13.23
CA LEU A 2 -11.11 -1.88 -12.07
C LEU A 2 -11.95 -1.92 -10.79
N TYR A 3 -11.52 -2.66 -9.79
CA TYR A 3 -12.17 -2.75 -8.48
C TYR A 3 -11.24 -2.20 -7.41
N MET A 4 -11.74 -1.26 -6.62
CA MET A 4 -11.02 -0.68 -5.48
C MET A 4 -11.74 -1.06 -4.18
N ILE A 5 -10.98 -1.51 -3.18
CA ILE A 5 -11.51 -1.98 -1.89
C ILE A 5 -10.89 -1.15 -0.78
N GLY A 6 -11.67 -0.22 -0.22
CA GLY A 6 -11.29 0.61 0.93
C GLY A 6 -11.99 0.17 2.22
N GLY A 7 -11.49 0.64 3.37
CA GLY A 7 -12.10 0.41 4.69
C GLY A 7 -11.08 0.43 5.83
N SER A 8 -11.59 0.44 7.07
CA SER A 8 -10.76 0.53 8.28
C SER A 8 -9.71 -0.58 8.38
N PRO A 9 -8.54 -0.35 9.00
CA PRO A 9 -7.54 -1.40 9.22
C PRO A 9 -8.17 -2.64 9.90
N CYS A 10 -7.66 -3.83 9.57
CA CYS A 10 -8.14 -5.12 10.11
C CYS A 10 -9.59 -5.54 9.76
N SER A 11 -10.35 -4.79 8.97
CA SER A 11 -11.71 -5.18 8.52
C SER A 11 -11.80 -6.36 7.51
N GLY A 12 -10.68 -7.00 7.16
CA GLY A 12 -10.67 -8.15 6.24
C GLY A 12 -10.61 -7.82 4.74
N LYS A 13 -10.34 -6.56 4.37
CA LYS A 13 -10.18 -6.09 2.97
C LYS A 13 -9.28 -7.00 2.13
N SER A 14 -8.10 -7.34 2.65
CA SER A 14 -7.13 -8.20 1.96
C SER A 14 -7.71 -9.60 1.68
N THR A 15 -8.52 -10.12 2.60
CA THR A 15 -9.17 -11.43 2.47
C THR A 15 -10.19 -11.41 1.33
N ILE A 16 -11.08 -10.41 1.30
CA ILE A 16 -12.10 -10.32 0.25
C ILE A 16 -11.49 -9.97 -1.11
N ALA A 17 -10.47 -9.11 -1.15
CA ALA A 17 -9.73 -8.78 -2.36
C ALA A 17 -9.09 -10.02 -2.98
N SER A 18 -8.45 -10.86 -2.16
CA SER A 18 -7.85 -12.13 -2.61
C SER A 18 -8.91 -13.12 -3.14
N LEU A 19 -10.05 -13.22 -2.45
CA LEU A 19 -11.14 -14.11 -2.86
C LEU A 19 -11.75 -13.68 -4.20
N LEU A 20 -12.03 -12.38 -4.36
CA LEU A 20 -12.55 -11.82 -5.61
C LEU A 20 -11.55 -11.97 -6.76
N ALA A 21 -10.26 -11.72 -6.51
CA ALA A 21 -9.23 -11.90 -7.52
C ALA A 21 -9.16 -13.35 -8.03
N ARG A 22 -9.26 -14.34 -7.15
CA ARG A 22 -9.30 -15.75 -7.55
C ARG A 22 -10.57 -16.10 -8.31
N GLN A 23 -11.73 -15.66 -7.83
CA GLN A 23 -13.02 -16.01 -8.41
C GLN A 23 -13.20 -15.42 -9.82
N TYR A 24 -12.72 -14.20 -10.04
CA TYR A 24 -12.88 -13.48 -11.31
C TYR A 24 -11.60 -13.40 -12.14
N GLN A 25 -10.55 -14.15 -11.74
CA GLN A 25 -9.23 -14.14 -12.40
C GLN A 25 -8.66 -12.72 -12.57
N LEU A 26 -8.82 -11.89 -11.54
CA LEU A 26 -8.30 -10.53 -11.53
C LEU A 26 -6.87 -10.50 -10.99
N LEU A 27 -6.11 -9.50 -11.42
CA LEU A 27 -4.84 -9.18 -10.81
C LEU A 27 -5.09 -8.48 -9.46
N HIS A 28 -4.62 -9.09 -8.38
CA HIS A 28 -4.68 -8.50 -7.04
C HIS A 28 -3.45 -7.60 -6.83
N ILE A 29 -3.68 -6.28 -6.73
CA ILE A 29 -2.62 -5.29 -6.50
C ILE A 29 -2.81 -4.72 -5.10
N LYS A 30 -1.77 -4.82 -4.27
CA LYS A 30 -1.63 -4.04 -3.04
C LYS A 30 -0.62 -2.94 -3.28
N LEU A 31 -1.05 -1.70 -3.06
CA LEU A 31 -0.23 -0.53 -3.34
C LEU A 31 0.97 -0.45 -2.38
N ASP A 32 0.78 -0.81 -1.11
CA ASP A 32 1.83 -0.81 -0.09
C ASP A 32 3.00 -1.71 -0.50
N ASP A 33 2.71 -2.96 -0.88
CA ASP A 33 3.72 -3.93 -1.34
C ASP A 33 4.50 -3.39 -2.55
N LEU A 34 3.80 -2.76 -3.51
CA LEU A 34 4.43 -2.19 -4.70
C LEU A 34 5.32 -0.99 -4.35
N ILE A 35 4.85 -0.11 -3.48
CA ILE A 35 5.63 1.04 -3.02
C ILE A 35 6.88 0.56 -2.27
N GLU A 36 6.76 -0.44 -1.40
CA GLU A 36 7.89 -1.00 -0.66
C GLU A 36 8.95 -1.58 -1.60
N GLU A 37 8.54 -2.33 -2.63
CA GLU A 37 9.45 -2.85 -3.65
C GLU A 37 10.14 -1.73 -4.44
N MET A 38 9.38 -0.73 -4.89
CA MET A 38 9.93 0.43 -5.61
C MET A 38 10.92 1.22 -4.74
N MET A 39 10.63 1.38 -3.46
CA MET A 39 11.51 2.07 -2.51
C MET A 39 12.78 1.26 -2.25
N SER A 40 12.67 -0.06 -2.12
CA SER A 40 13.84 -0.95 -1.99
C SER A 40 14.75 -0.83 -3.21
N GLN A 41 14.20 -0.86 -4.43
CA GLN A 41 14.96 -0.71 -5.67
C GLN A 41 15.61 0.68 -5.76
N ALA A 42 14.84 1.73 -5.51
CA ALA A 42 15.33 3.09 -5.52
C ALA A 42 16.47 3.31 -4.51
N SER A 43 16.45 2.60 -3.37
CA SER A 43 17.49 2.71 -2.34
C SER A 43 18.80 2.07 -2.81
N ALA A 44 18.71 0.93 -3.51
CA ALA A 44 19.86 0.29 -4.14
C ALA A 44 20.47 1.18 -5.23
N ASP A 45 19.63 1.90 -5.97
CA ASP A 45 20.02 2.79 -7.06
C ASP A 45 20.40 4.21 -6.59
N SER A 46 20.49 4.45 -5.28
CA SER A 46 20.80 5.75 -4.66
C SER A 46 19.94 6.91 -5.17
N GLN A 47 18.68 6.63 -5.52
CA GLN A 47 17.77 7.63 -6.05
C GLN A 47 17.32 8.61 -4.94
N PRO A 48 17.13 9.91 -5.26
CA PRO A 48 16.77 10.93 -4.27
C PRO A 48 15.47 10.65 -3.51
N ILE A 49 14.55 9.88 -4.11
CA ILE A 49 13.24 9.57 -3.54
C ILE A 49 13.34 8.76 -2.23
N CYS A 50 14.44 8.05 -2.01
CA CYS A 50 14.69 7.23 -0.82
C CYS A 50 14.93 8.06 0.43
N LEU A 51 15.42 9.29 0.26
CA LEU A 51 15.70 10.21 1.37
C LEU A 51 14.42 10.83 1.95
N LEU A 52 13.32 10.88 1.18
CA LEU A 52 12.08 11.54 1.59
C LEU A 52 11.27 10.74 2.63
N ARG A 53 11.59 9.45 2.79
CA ARG A 53 10.80 8.50 3.61
C ARG A 53 11.59 7.86 4.75
N GLN A 54 12.87 8.19 4.92
CA GLN A 54 13.75 7.58 5.95
C GLN A 54 13.37 7.95 7.40
N ASP A 55 12.69 9.08 7.60
CA ASP A 55 12.44 9.65 8.94
C ASP A 55 10.97 9.65 9.37
N ARG A 56 10.13 8.72 8.88
CA ARG A 56 8.70 8.69 9.28
C ARG A 56 8.29 7.34 9.87
N ASN A 57 7.71 7.38 11.07
CA ASN A 57 7.16 6.21 11.74
C ASN A 57 5.77 5.89 11.13
N PRO A 58 5.42 4.62 10.84
CA PRO A 58 4.09 4.23 10.35
C PRO A 58 2.89 4.80 11.13
N GLU A 59 3.04 5.02 12.44
CA GLU A 59 2.01 5.63 13.28
C GLU A 59 1.72 7.10 12.90
N GLU A 60 2.76 7.89 12.63
CA GLU A 60 2.62 9.30 12.25
C GLU A 60 1.95 9.46 10.87
N MET A 61 2.19 8.50 9.98
CA MET A 61 1.55 8.46 8.66
C MET A 61 0.06 8.12 8.76
N ALA A 62 -0.31 7.18 9.65
CA ALA A 62 -1.70 6.84 9.89
C ALA A 62 -2.46 8.03 10.51
N ASP A 63 -1.86 8.72 11.48
CA ASP A 63 -2.45 9.89 12.13
C ASP A 63 -2.66 11.07 11.17
N GLU A 64 -1.78 11.28 10.20
CA GLU A 64 -2.00 12.25 9.12
C GLU A 64 -3.19 11.86 8.23
N GLU A 65 -3.32 10.59 7.83
CA GLU A 65 -4.45 10.14 7.02
C GLU A 65 -5.80 10.33 7.75
N TRP A 66 -5.88 10.04 9.05
CA TRP A 66 -7.08 10.30 9.86
C TRP A 66 -7.42 11.78 9.99
N ARG A 67 -6.46 12.67 9.76
CA ARG A 67 -6.65 14.13 9.78
C ARG A 67 -7.29 14.66 8.49
N PHE A 68 -7.25 13.89 7.41
CA PHE A 68 -7.85 14.23 6.11
C PHE A 68 -9.24 13.61 5.91
N TYR A 69 -9.76 12.88 6.91
CA TYR A 69 -11.15 12.41 7.01
C TYR A 69 -11.91 13.22 8.05
#